data_AF-L0R204-F1
#
_entry.id   AF-L0R204-F1
#
_cell.length_a   1.000
_cell.length_b   1.000
_cell.length_c   1.000
_cell.angle_alpha   90.00
_cell.angle_beta   90.00
_cell.angle_gamma   90.00
#
_symmetry.space_group_name_H-M   'P 1'
#
loop_
_entity.id
_entity.type
_entity.pdbx_description
1 polymer ?
#
loop_
_entity_poly.entity_id
_entity_poly.type
_entity_poly.pdbx_seq_one_letter_code
_entity_poly.pdbx_strand_id
1 'polypeptide(L)'
;EMIDAGATFFNPMRYSELPRFYRENVEPVRAAFLQVAPMDSHGWFSFGPNASHLASVCERAEYVFVEVNRSMPRCLGGWDCGIHLSRVSGVVEGNSPAMWKLGSGGAPTAVDQAVADLIVPEIPNGACLQLGIGGMPNTVGAMIAQSDLKDLGVHTEMYVD
;
A
#
# COMPACT_ATOMS: atom_id res chain seq x y z
N GLU A 1 -12.45 -0.45 -19.41
CA GLU A 1 -13.11 0.65 -20.15
C GLU A 1 -12.13 1.59 -20.85
N MET A 2 -11.34 2.43 -20.17
CA MET A 2 -10.45 3.40 -20.88
C MET A 2 -9.30 2.76 -21.67
N ILE A 3 -8.73 1.66 -21.16
CA ILE A 3 -7.69 0.89 -21.87
C ILE A 3 -8.31 0.22 -23.09
N ASP A 4 -9.44 -0.47 -22.92
CA ASP A 4 -10.16 -1.17 -24.00
C ASP A 4 -10.61 -0.21 -25.11
N ALA A 5 -10.97 1.02 -24.75
CA ALA A 5 -11.33 2.07 -25.68
C ALA A 5 -10.12 2.71 -26.40
N GLY A 6 -8.88 2.30 -26.10
CA GLY A 6 -7.66 2.85 -26.70
C GLY A 6 -7.33 4.29 -26.26
N ALA A 7 -7.99 4.80 -25.22
CA ALA A 7 -7.81 6.17 -24.73
C ALA A 7 -6.65 6.31 -23.73
N THR A 8 -6.04 5.19 -23.31
CA THR A 8 -4.96 5.16 -22.32
C THR A 8 -3.94 4.07 -22.65
N PHE A 9 -2.70 4.25 -22.20
CA PHE A 9 -1.65 3.25 -22.31
C PHE A 9 -1.54 2.46 -21.02
N PHE A 10 -1.28 1.15 -21.14
CA PHE A 10 -0.93 0.28 -20.03
C PHE A 10 0.48 -0.27 -20.26
N ASN A 11 1.39 0.03 -19.32
CA ASN A 11 2.76 -0.44 -19.36
C ASN A 11 2.95 -1.49 -18.27
N PRO A 12 3.05 -2.79 -18.60
CA PRO A 12 3.24 -3.83 -17.60
C PRO A 12 4.62 -3.67 -16.95
N MET A 13 4.66 -3.65 -15.62
CA MET A 13 5.90 -3.61 -14.86
C MET A 13 5.78 -4.36 -13.54
N ARG A 14 6.91 -4.82 -13.01
CA ARG A 14 6.98 -5.37 -11.66
C ARG A 14 6.79 -4.24 -10.66
N TYR A 15 5.99 -4.46 -9.63
CA TYR A 15 5.68 -3.40 -8.67
C TYR A 15 6.92 -2.89 -7.93
N SER A 16 7.86 -3.78 -7.61
CA SER A 16 9.14 -3.44 -6.99
C SER A 16 10.03 -2.53 -7.85
N GLU A 17 9.78 -2.46 -9.17
CA GLU A 17 10.55 -1.62 -10.09
C GLU A 17 10.02 -0.18 -10.14
N LEU A 18 8.84 0.08 -9.57
CA LEU A 18 8.18 1.39 -9.65
C LEU A 18 9.02 2.53 -9.06
N PRO A 19 9.67 2.38 -7.87
CA PRO A 19 10.58 3.39 -7.36
C PRO A 19 11.75 3.71 -8.32
N ARG A 20 12.39 2.67 -8.88
CA ARG A 20 13.51 2.81 -9.82
C ARG A 20 13.07 3.45 -11.12
N PHE A 21 11.90 3.06 -11.62
CA PHE A 21 11.32 3.62 -12.83
C PHE A 21 11.17 5.14 -12.73
N TYR A 22 10.60 5.66 -11.64
CA TYR A 22 10.52 7.11 -11.44
C TYR A 22 11.90 7.77 -11.41
N ARG A 23 12.84 7.21 -10.64
CA ARG A 23 14.17 7.78 -10.45
C ARG A 23 14.99 7.88 -11.73
N GLU A 24 14.90 6.86 -12.59
CA GLU A 24 15.85 6.66 -13.70
C GLU A 24 15.21 6.74 -15.09
N ASN A 25 13.92 6.45 -15.22
CA ASN A 25 13.29 6.14 -16.51
C ASN A 25 12.07 7.01 -16.84
N VAL A 26 11.72 7.96 -15.97
CA VAL A 26 10.60 8.89 -16.19
C VAL A 26 11.17 10.28 -16.46
N GLU A 27 10.66 10.91 -17.53
CA GLU A 27 10.80 12.35 -17.75
C GLU A 27 10.35 13.13 -16.50
N PRO A 28 10.86 14.34 -16.24
CA PRO A 28 10.53 15.08 -15.02
C PRO A 28 9.02 15.14 -14.75
N VAL A 29 8.61 14.67 -13.58
CA VAL A 29 7.21 14.72 -13.16
C VAL A 29 6.89 16.19 -12.88
N ARG A 30 5.97 16.78 -13.65
CA ARG A 30 5.69 18.22 -13.47
C ARG A 30 5.10 18.52 -12.11
N ALA A 31 4.14 17.72 -11.63
CA ALA A 31 3.55 17.90 -10.32
C ALA A 31 3.10 16.55 -9.73
N ALA A 32 3.24 16.39 -8.42
CA ALA A 32 2.70 15.28 -7.65
C ALA A 32 1.65 15.78 -6.66
N PHE A 33 0.51 15.08 -6.58
CA PHE A 33 -0.57 15.38 -5.65
C PHE A 33 -0.80 14.14 -4.79
N LEU A 34 -0.63 14.28 -3.48
CA LEU A 34 -0.64 13.15 -2.55
C LEU A 34 -1.49 13.48 -1.33
N GLN A 35 -2.18 12.47 -0.80
CA GLN A 35 -2.78 12.58 0.53
C GLN A 35 -1.78 12.09 1.58
N VAL A 36 -1.69 12.81 2.70
CA VAL A 36 -0.75 12.52 3.78
C VAL A 36 -1.41 12.60 5.15
N ALA A 37 -0.84 11.91 6.13
CA ALA A 37 -1.18 12.12 7.53
C ALA A 37 -0.65 13.48 8.04
N PRO A 38 -1.20 14.03 9.14
CA PRO A 38 -0.77 15.31 9.69
C PRO A 38 0.74 15.37 9.95
N MET A 39 1.30 16.57 9.74
CA MET A 39 2.71 16.86 9.98
C MET A 39 3.06 16.66 11.46
N ASP A 40 4.24 16.09 11.73
CA ASP A 40 4.77 16.03 13.10
C ASP A 40 5.52 17.31 13.50
N SER A 41 5.99 17.34 14.75
CA SER A 41 6.76 18.45 15.31
C SER A 41 8.09 18.72 14.60
N HIS A 42 8.57 17.80 13.77
CA HIS A 42 9.81 17.91 13.03
C HIS A 42 9.60 18.30 11.56
N GLY A 43 8.36 18.64 11.17
CA GLY A 43 8.05 19.08 9.82
C GLY A 43 7.82 17.96 8.81
N TRP A 44 7.65 16.71 9.26
CA TRP A 44 7.45 15.56 8.38
C TRP A 44 5.99 15.15 8.27
N PHE A 45 5.53 14.97 7.04
CA PHE A 45 4.28 14.30 6.70
C PHE A 45 4.54 12.80 6.49
N SER A 46 3.59 11.95 6.88
CA SER A 46 3.65 10.50 6.59
C SER A 46 2.77 10.16 5.40
N PHE A 47 3.25 9.27 4.52
CA PHE A 47 2.45 8.72 3.42
C PHE A 47 1.39 7.71 3.87
N GLY A 48 1.27 7.47 5.18
CA GLY A 48 0.35 6.51 5.77
C GLY A 48 0.60 5.11 5.22
N PRO A 49 -0.45 4.32 4.92
CA PRO A 49 -0.31 2.93 4.48
C PRO A 49 0.23 2.79 3.04
N ASN A 50 0.53 3.89 2.35
CA ASN A 50 0.81 3.92 0.91
C ASN A 50 2.28 4.20 0.56
N ALA A 51 3.23 3.86 1.43
CA ALA A 51 4.64 4.26 1.32
C ALA A 51 5.46 3.57 0.20
N SER A 52 4.83 2.95 -0.81
CA SER A 52 5.53 2.07 -1.77
C SER A 52 6.51 2.78 -2.70
N HIS A 53 6.08 3.83 -3.41
CA HIS A 53 6.89 4.53 -4.42
C HIS A 53 6.78 6.07 -4.33
N LEU A 54 5.97 6.58 -3.40
CA LEU A 54 5.62 8.00 -3.33
C LEU A 54 6.83 8.91 -3.06
N ALA A 55 7.81 8.46 -2.27
CA ALA A 55 9.06 9.19 -2.09
C ALA A 55 9.81 9.39 -3.41
N SER A 56 9.90 8.34 -4.24
CA SER A 56 10.55 8.38 -5.56
C SER A 56 9.82 9.28 -6.54
N VAL A 57 8.48 9.33 -6.47
CA VAL A 57 7.68 10.30 -7.23
C VAL A 57 8.05 11.74 -6.79
N CYS A 58 8.10 11.99 -5.48
CA CYS A 58 8.43 13.31 -4.93
C CYS A 58 9.88 13.75 -5.18
N GLU A 59 10.82 12.82 -5.38
CA GLU A 59 12.21 13.12 -5.76
C GLU A 59 12.32 13.65 -7.19
N ARG A 60 11.38 13.27 -8.06
CA ARG A 60 11.39 13.63 -9.48
C ARG A 60 10.37 14.71 -9.83
N ALA A 61 9.46 14.99 -8.92
CA ALA A 61 8.44 16.01 -9.06
C ALA A 61 9.03 17.42 -8.94
N GLU A 62 8.71 18.31 -9.88
CA GLU A 62 9.06 19.73 -9.78
C GLU A 62 8.21 20.45 -8.72
N TYR A 63 6.91 20.12 -8.65
CA TYR A 63 6.03 20.59 -7.59
C TYR A 63 5.41 19.42 -6.84
N VAL A 64 5.40 19.51 -5.52
CA VAL A 64 4.72 18.52 -4.66
C VAL A 64 3.63 19.21 -3.86
N PHE A 65 2.40 18.78 -4.06
CA PHE A 65 1.25 19.26 -3.31
C PHE A 65 0.73 18.13 -2.42
N VAL A 66 0.51 18.45 -1.14
CA VAL A 66 -0.02 17.48 -0.19
C VAL A 66 -1.37 17.93 0.34
N GLU A 67 -2.33 17.01 0.35
CA GLU A 67 -3.60 17.16 1.07
C GLU A 67 -3.46 16.46 2.43
N VAL A 68 -3.63 17.21 3.51
CA VAL A 68 -3.61 16.65 4.87
C VAL A 68 -4.97 16.01 5.17
N ASN A 69 -4.96 14.72 5.46
CA ASN A 69 -6.12 13.99 5.97
C ASN A 69 -5.85 13.53 7.40
N ARG A 70 -6.56 14.11 8.38
CA ARG A 70 -6.42 13.75 9.81
C ARG A 70 -6.90 12.32 10.13
N SER A 71 -7.69 11.71 9.24
CA SER A 71 -8.11 10.30 9.35
C SER A 71 -7.04 9.33 8.85
N MET A 72 -6.02 9.81 8.14
CA MET A 72 -4.91 8.97 7.67
C MET A 72 -3.95 8.68 8.82
N PRO A 73 -3.67 7.40 9.14
CA PRO A 73 -2.75 7.06 10.21
C PRO A 73 -1.31 7.40 9.81
N ARG A 74 -0.49 7.71 10.81
CA ARG A 74 0.95 7.74 10.63
C ARG A 74 1.48 6.31 10.72
N CYS A 75 1.88 5.74 9.58
CA CYS A 75 2.56 4.45 9.55
C CYS A 75 4.03 4.66 9.87
N LEU A 76 4.52 3.90 10.85
CA LEU A 76 5.93 3.90 11.21
C LEU A 76 6.73 3.13 10.17
N GLY A 77 7.96 3.57 9.94
CA GLY A 77 8.89 2.97 9.01
C GLY A 77 10.22 3.69 9.08
N GLY A 78 11.18 3.24 8.28
CA GLY A 78 12.51 3.83 8.23
C GLY A 78 12.66 4.79 7.06
N TRP A 79 12.88 4.23 5.88
CA TRP A 79 13.22 4.96 4.67
C TRP A 79 11.99 5.16 3.78
N ASP A 80 11.90 6.31 3.11
CA ASP A 80 10.87 6.62 2.10
C ASP A 80 9.39 6.58 2.57
N CYS A 81 9.12 6.66 3.88
CA CYS A 81 7.75 6.62 4.44
C CYS A 81 7.07 8.00 4.62
N GLY A 82 7.71 9.08 4.17
CA GLY A 82 7.19 10.43 4.35
C GLY A 82 7.94 11.50 3.56
N ILE A 83 7.53 12.75 3.75
CA ILE A 83 8.12 13.92 3.10
C ILE A 83 8.18 15.11 4.06
N HIS A 84 9.32 15.80 4.08
CA HIS A 84 9.50 17.01 4.87
C HIS A 84 8.89 18.23 4.18
N LEU A 85 8.32 19.16 4.96
CA LEU A 85 7.68 20.39 4.47
C LEU A 85 8.57 21.20 3.50
N SER A 86 9.89 21.21 3.70
CA SER A 86 10.82 21.92 2.82
C SER A 86 10.86 21.41 1.37
N ARG A 87 10.28 20.23 1.11
CA ARG A 87 10.16 19.63 -0.23
C ARG A 87 8.74 19.77 -0.82
N VAL A 88 7.83 20.43 -0.10
CA VAL A 88 6.42 20.58 -0.48
C VAL A 88 6.20 21.99 -1.02
N SER A 89 5.58 22.07 -2.20
CA SER A 89 5.25 23.33 -2.89
C SER A 89 3.93 23.93 -2.42
N GLY A 90 3.02 23.12 -1.87
CA GLY A 90 1.77 23.61 -1.30
C GLY A 90 1.09 22.56 -0.41
N VAL A 91 0.42 23.04 0.64
CA VAL A 91 -0.32 22.22 1.59
C VAL A 91 -1.80 22.61 1.52
N VAL A 92 -2.66 21.62 1.35
CA VAL A 92 -4.11 21.75 1.46
C VAL A 92 -4.54 21.05 2.73
N GLU A 93 -5.13 21.78 3.67
CA GLU A 93 -5.80 21.16 4.81
C GLU A 93 -7.19 20.69 4.36
N GLY A 94 -7.31 19.39 4.08
CA GLY A 94 -8.54 18.80 3.58
C GLY A 94 -9.61 18.64 4.68
N ASN A 95 -10.84 18.33 4.26
CA ASN A 95 -11.98 18.08 5.17
C ASN A 95 -11.82 16.80 6.02
N SER A 96 -10.71 16.07 5.85
CA SER A 96 -10.36 14.85 6.58
C SER A 96 -11.45 13.76 6.54
N PRO A 97 -11.96 13.38 5.35
CA PRO A 97 -12.93 12.30 5.26
C PRO A 97 -12.34 11.00 5.81
N ALA A 98 -13.21 10.08 6.22
CA ALA A 98 -12.79 8.74 6.61
C ALA A 98 -11.98 8.10 5.47
N MET A 99 -10.91 7.38 5.83
CA MET A 99 -10.12 6.64 4.86
C MET A 99 -11.01 5.65 4.12
N TRP A 100 -10.89 5.62 2.80
CA TRP A 100 -11.53 4.58 2.01
C TRP A 100 -11.01 3.22 2.46
N LYS A 101 -11.94 2.29 2.69
CA LYS A 101 -11.62 0.90 3.02
C LYS A 101 -12.17 0.04 1.91
N LEU A 102 -11.38 -0.93 1.47
CA LEU A 102 -11.91 -2.02 0.67
C LEU A 102 -12.89 -2.80 1.56
N GLY A 103 -14.04 -3.20 1.01
CA GLY A 103 -14.97 -4.03 1.76
C GLY A 103 -14.30 -5.35 2.16
N SER A 104 -14.70 -5.90 3.31
CA SER A 104 -14.37 -7.29 3.63
C SER A 104 -14.87 -8.15 2.48
N GLY A 105 -14.02 -9.04 1.95
CA GLY A 105 -14.46 -10.00 0.95
C GLY A 105 -15.72 -10.74 1.41
N GLY A 106 -16.50 -11.28 0.46
CA GLY A 106 -17.63 -12.14 0.81
C GLY A 106 -17.20 -13.32 1.70
N ALA A 107 -18.17 -13.95 2.36
CA ALA A 107 -17.90 -15.15 3.15
C ALA A 107 -17.15 -16.22 2.31
N PRO A 108 -16.26 -17.03 2.92
CA PRO A 108 -15.54 -18.08 2.22
C PRO A 108 -16.49 -18.97 1.41
N THR A 109 -16.16 -19.19 0.15
CA THR A 109 -16.86 -20.19 -0.67
C THR A 109 -16.33 -21.59 -0.35
N ALA A 110 -17.06 -22.63 -0.77
CA ALA A 110 -16.57 -24.00 -0.66
C ALA A 110 -15.24 -24.23 -1.40
N VAL A 111 -14.99 -23.46 -2.48
CA VAL A 111 -13.72 -23.53 -3.22
C VAL A 111 -12.60 -22.87 -2.42
N ASP A 112 -12.85 -21.70 -1.81
CA ASP A 112 -11.86 -21.02 -0.97
C ASP A 112 -11.43 -21.91 0.20
N GLN A 113 -12.40 -22.56 0.85
CA GLN A 113 -12.16 -23.51 1.94
C GLN A 113 -11.33 -24.70 1.47
N ALA A 114 -11.72 -25.34 0.37
CA ALA A 114 -11.00 -26.51 -0.16
C ALA A 114 -9.55 -26.16 -0.55
N VAL A 115 -9.29 -24.96 -1.07
CA VAL A 115 -7.94 -24.48 -1.38
C VAL A 115 -7.16 -24.24 -0.09
N ALA A 116 -7.76 -23.60 0.90
CA ALA A 116 -7.09 -23.31 2.17
C ALA A 116 -6.77 -24.58 2.97
N ASP A 117 -7.64 -25.60 2.94
CA ASP A 117 -7.40 -26.93 3.53
C ASP A 117 -6.15 -27.62 2.95
N LEU A 118 -5.78 -27.31 1.71
CA LEU A 118 -4.55 -27.82 1.07
C LEU A 118 -3.32 -26.98 1.39
N ILE A 119 -3.47 -25.68 1.62
CA ILE A 119 -2.35 -24.75 1.82
C ILE A 119 -1.89 -24.73 3.27
N VAL A 120 -2.82 -24.63 4.23
CA VAL A 120 -2.50 -24.40 5.65
C VAL A 120 -1.60 -25.50 6.24
N PRO A 121 -1.81 -26.80 5.95
CA PRO A 121 -0.93 -27.86 6.46
C PRO A 121 0.52 -27.78 5.99
N GLU A 122 0.77 -27.09 4.86
CA GLU A 122 2.11 -26.93 4.28
C GLU A 122 2.90 -25.77 4.90
N ILE A 123 2.27 -24.97 5.77
CA ILE A 123 2.91 -23.84 6.42
C ILE A 123 3.62 -24.34 7.68
N PRO A 124 4.95 -24.23 7.79
CA PRO A 124 5.66 -24.58 9.01
C PRO A 124 5.58 -23.47 10.07
N ASN A 125 5.80 -23.83 11.35
CA ASN A 125 6.13 -22.85 12.39
C ASN A 125 7.35 -22.02 11.96
N GLY A 126 7.34 -20.72 12.27
CA GLY A 126 8.41 -19.82 11.85
C GLY A 126 8.30 -19.29 10.42
N ALA A 127 7.27 -19.67 9.65
CA ALA A 127 7.11 -19.22 8.27
C ALA A 127 6.92 -17.70 8.17
N CYS A 128 7.49 -17.10 7.12
CA CYS A 128 7.28 -15.69 6.77
C CYS A 128 6.16 -15.59 5.73
N LEU A 129 5.04 -14.97 6.11
CA LEU A 129 3.83 -14.94 5.31
C LEU A 129 3.77 -13.73 4.37
N GLN A 130 3.27 -13.98 3.16
CA GLN A 130 2.78 -13.00 2.21
C GLN A 130 1.40 -13.47 1.74
N LEU A 131 0.36 -12.66 1.99
CA LEU A 131 -1.00 -12.95 1.57
C LEU A 131 -1.52 -11.81 0.70
N GLY A 132 -2.37 -12.16 -0.27
CA GLY A 132 -3.11 -11.18 -1.07
C GLY A 132 -4.39 -10.73 -0.39
N ILE A 133 -5.26 -10.09 -1.15
CA ILE A 133 -6.61 -9.69 -0.72
C ILE A 133 -7.68 -10.52 -1.43
N GLY A 134 -8.81 -10.73 -0.77
CA GLY A 134 -10.00 -11.36 -1.36
C GLY A 134 -10.45 -12.63 -0.63
N GLY A 135 -11.51 -13.27 -1.12
CA GLY A 135 -12.13 -14.42 -0.43
C GLY A 135 -11.14 -15.54 -0.10
N MET A 136 -10.35 -15.98 -1.07
CA MET A 136 -9.37 -17.06 -0.86
C MET A 136 -8.24 -16.67 0.11
N PRO A 137 -7.46 -15.57 -0.08
CA PRO A 137 -6.41 -15.21 0.87
C PRO A 137 -6.94 -14.94 2.29
N ASN A 138 -8.12 -14.34 2.43
CA ASN A 138 -8.76 -14.11 3.72
C ASN A 138 -9.14 -15.43 4.40
N THR A 139 -9.57 -16.44 3.64
CA THR A 139 -9.87 -17.79 4.17
C THR A 139 -8.60 -18.46 4.69
N VAL A 140 -7.50 -18.39 3.94
CA VAL A 140 -6.18 -18.89 4.39
C VAL A 140 -5.73 -18.17 5.66
N GLY A 141 -5.82 -16.83 5.70
CA GLY A 141 -5.48 -16.03 6.89
C GLY A 141 -6.32 -16.41 8.12
N ALA A 142 -7.63 -16.59 7.95
CA ALA A 142 -8.54 -16.99 9.02
C ALA A 142 -8.22 -18.40 9.57
N MET A 143 -7.89 -19.35 8.69
CA MET A 143 -7.49 -20.69 9.10
C MET A 143 -6.13 -20.72 9.79
N ILE A 144 -5.16 -19.94 9.31
CA ILE A 144 -3.87 -19.76 10.00
C ILE A 144 -4.12 -19.23 11.42
N ALA A 145 -4.99 -18.22 11.58
CA ALA A 145 -5.34 -17.65 12.88
C ALA A 145 -6.04 -18.64 13.83
N GLN A 146 -6.69 -19.68 13.29
CA GLN A 146 -7.35 -20.75 14.06
C GLN A 146 -6.48 -22.00 14.25
N SER A 147 -5.30 -22.05 13.61
CA SER A 147 -4.37 -23.18 13.68
C SER A 147 -3.49 -23.15 14.92
N ASP A 148 -2.67 -24.18 15.10
CA ASP A 148 -1.65 -24.27 16.15
C ASP A 148 -0.27 -23.74 15.71
N LEU A 149 -0.19 -23.08 14.54
CA LEU A 149 1.05 -22.48 14.02
C LEU A 149 1.60 -21.38 14.94
N LYS A 150 2.92 -21.32 15.05
CA LYS A 150 3.66 -20.44 15.96
C LYS A 150 4.80 -19.73 15.26
N ASP A 151 5.20 -18.61 15.87
CA ASP A 151 6.40 -17.84 15.49
C ASP A 151 6.38 -17.33 14.04
N LEU A 152 5.19 -17.11 13.49
CA LEU A 152 5.00 -16.62 12.13
C LEU A 152 5.50 -15.19 11.98
N GLY A 153 6.23 -14.93 10.88
CA GLY A 153 6.62 -13.61 10.43
C GLY A 153 5.70 -13.09 9.32
N VAL A 154 5.76 -11.80 9.03
CA VAL A 154 5.02 -11.17 7.93
C VAL A 154 5.97 -10.29 7.13
N HIS A 155 6.05 -10.56 5.82
CA HIS A 155 6.70 -9.70 4.83
C HIS A 155 5.83 -9.71 3.58
N THR A 156 4.97 -8.70 3.46
CA THR A 156 3.90 -8.68 2.46
C THR A 156 3.82 -7.31 1.78
N GLU A 157 3.25 -7.30 0.57
CA GLU A 157 2.91 -6.07 -0.13
C GLU A 157 1.85 -5.26 0.63
N MET A 158 0.85 -5.98 1.15
CA MET A 158 -0.29 -5.41 1.89
C MET A 158 -0.65 -6.35 3.04
N TYR A 159 -0.95 -5.76 4.19
CA TYR A 159 -1.44 -6.48 5.35
C TYR A 159 -2.88 -6.05 5.64
N VAL A 160 -3.77 -7.03 5.71
CA VAL A 160 -5.21 -6.83 5.79
C VAL A 160 -5.82 -7.65 6.91
N ASP A 161 -7.06 -7.31 7.26
CA ASP A 161 -7.87 -7.94 8.31
C ASP A 161 -8.13 -9.44 8.06
#